data_AF-A0A4Q5SE10-F1
#
_entry.id   AF-A0A4Q5SE10-F1
#
_cell.length_a   1.000
_cell.length_b   1.000
_cell.length_c   1.000
_cell.angle_alpha   90.00
_cell.angle_beta   90.00
_cell.angle_gamma   90.00
#
_symmetry.space_group_name_H-M   'P 1'
#
loop_
_entity.id
_entity.type
_entity.pdbx_description
1 polymer ?
#
loop_
_entity_poly.entity_id
_entity_poly.type
_entity_poly.pdbx_seq_one_letter_code
_entity_poly.pdbx_strand_id
1 'polypeptide(L)'
;MTDTFVALSDPTRRTLLDKLSAHGGMTLSELGEGLPMTRQAVAKHLAVLEAAELVASRKDGRCKRHYLNPLPLAKMARRWLTRFEDVPIGAAAGYALN
;
A
#
# COMPACT_ATOMS: atom_id res chain seq x y z
N MET A 1 -14.94 2.95 5.88
CA MET A 1 -14.01 1.87 5.50
C MET A 1 -13.38 2.27 4.18
N THR A 2 -12.06 2.43 4.11
CA THR A 2 -11.38 2.86 2.88
C THR A 2 -11.20 1.66 1.97
N ASP A 3 -11.56 1.77 0.70
CA ASP A 3 -11.34 0.71 -0.27
C ASP A 3 -9.83 0.55 -0.58
N THR A 4 -9.38 -0.70 -0.71
CA THR A 4 -7.96 -1.01 -0.91
C THR A 4 -7.42 -0.50 -2.25
N PHE A 5 -8.19 -0.52 -3.34
CA PHE A 5 -7.75 0.06 -4.61
C PHE A 5 -7.60 1.58 -4.51
N VAL A 6 -8.55 2.24 -3.83
CA VAL A 6 -8.46 3.67 -3.55
C VAL A 6 -7.22 3.99 -2.70
N ALA A 7 -6.90 3.14 -1.72
CA ALA A 7 -5.68 3.30 -0.93
C ALA A 7 -4.40 3.06 -1.77
N LEU A 8 -4.41 2.19 -2.78
CA LEU A 8 -3.23 1.92 -3.61
C LEU A 8 -3.05 2.89 -4.80
N SER A 9 -4.06 3.68 -5.16
CA SER A 9 -4.00 4.57 -6.32
C SER A 9 -2.90 5.64 -6.24
N ASP A 10 -2.54 6.04 -5.02
CA ASP A 10 -1.52 7.05 -4.75
C ASP A 10 -0.10 6.43 -4.71
N PRO A 11 0.85 6.97 -5.48
CA PRO A 11 2.20 6.43 -5.55
C PRO A 11 2.96 6.56 -4.22
N THR A 12 2.75 7.63 -3.45
CA THR A 12 3.38 7.79 -2.14
C THR A 12 2.93 6.71 -1.17
N ARG A 13 1.63 6.35 -1.18
CA ARG A 13 1.13 5.25 -0.35
C ARG A 13 1.77 3.92 -0.73
N ARG A 14 1.97 3.65 -2.03
CA ARG A 14 2.70 2.46 -2.50
C ARG A 14 4.16 2.47 -2.01
N THR A 15 4.87 3.59 -2.14
CA THR A 15 6.24 3.71 -1.62
C THR A 15 6.35 3.46 -0.12
N LEU A 16 5.38 3.92 0.68
CA LEU A 16 5.37 3.64 2.12
C LEU A 16 5.16 2.14 2.41
N LEU A 17 4.31 1.46 1.64
CA LEU A 17 4.13 0.01 1.73
C LEU A 17 5.40 -0.75 1.32
N ASP A 18 6.11 -0.29 0.28
CA ASP A 18 7.39 -0.87 -0.15
C ASP A 18 8.44 -0.76 0.97
N LYS A 19 8.54 0.41 1.61
CA LYS A 19 9.43 0.62 2.78
C LYS A 19 9.08 -0.33 3.92
N LEU A 20 7.79 -0.47 4.25
CA LEU A 20 7.32 -1.38 5.31
C LEU A 20 7.50 -2.86 4.97
N SER A 21 7.44 -3.21 3.68
CA SER A 21 7.70 -4.57 3.20
C SER A 21 9.18 -4.92 3.32
N ALA A 22 10.08 -3.98 3.02
CA ALA A 22 11.52 -4.16 3.13
C ALA A 22 11.99 -4.14 4.60
N HIS A 23 11.40 -3.25 5.40
CA HIS A 23 11.76 -3.02 6.79
C HIS A 23 10.49 -2.98 7.64
N GLY A 24 10.15 -4.12 8.27
CA GLY A 24 9.02 -4.17 9.20
C GLY A 24 9.26 -3.32 10.44
N GLY A 25 8.21 -2.74 11.01
CA GLY A 25 8.27 -2.10 12.33
C GLY A 25 8.87 -0.69 12.34
N MET A 26 8.59 0.11 11.31
CA MET A 26 9.12 1.47 11.19
C MET A 26 8.27 2.51 11.94
N THR A 27 8.94 3.50 12.49
CA THR A 27 8.33 4.70 13.06
C THR A 27 7.90 5.67 11.97
N LEU A 28 7.08 6.65 12.36
CA LEU A 28 6.65 7.73 11.46
C LEU A 28 7.82 8.54 10.88
N SER A 29 8.91 8.69 11.65
CA SER A 29 10.10 9.44 11.21
C SER A 29 10.86 8.67 10.13
N GLU A 30 11.18 7.40 10.41
CA GLU A 30 11.90 6.52 9.47
C GLU A 30 11.13 6.33 8.15
N LEU A 31 9.79 6.30 8.22
CA LEU A 31 8.94 6.23 7.02
C LEU A 31 9.01 7.50 6.17
N GLY A 32 9.18 8.67 6.79
CA GLY A 32 9.33 9.94 6.09
C GLY A 32 10.73 10.20 5.52
N GLU A 33 11.76 9.50 6.01
CA GLU A 33 13.13 9.68 5.55
C GLU A 33 13.27 9.43 4.04
N GLY A 34 13.93 10.36 3.34
CA GLY A 34 14.15 10.31 1.90
C GLY A 34 12.94 10.67 1.04
N LEU A 35 11.80 11.03 1.63
CA LEU A 35 10.61 11.47 0.89
C LEU A 35 10.48 13.00 0.91
N PRO A 36 10.13 13.65 -0.21
CA PRO A 36 9.95 15.09 -0.28
C PRO A 36 8.60 15.53 0.31
N MET A 37 8.33 15.17 1.57
CA MET A 37 7.07 15.48 2.26
C MET A 37 7.26 15.65 3.76
N THR A 38 6.30 16.33 4.40
CA THR A 38 6.34 16.56 5.84
C THR A 38 5.92 15.32 6.62
N ARG A 39 6.31 15.27 7.90
CA ARG A 39 5.87 14.23 8.83
C ARG A 39 4.34 14.15 8.96
N GLN A 40 3.62 15.28 8.88
CA GLN A 40 2.16 15.28 8.89
C GLN A 40 1.58 14.66 7.61
N ALA A 41 2.20 14.91 6.45
CA ALA A 41 1.79 14.27 5.20
C ALA A 41 1.93 12.74 5.28
N VAL A 42 3.06 12.25 5.80
CA VAL A 42 3.25 10.80 6.04
C VAL A 42 2.17 10.24 6.96
N ALA A 43 1.85 10.94 8.07
CA ALA A 43 0.81 10.51 9.00
C ALA A 43 -0.56 10.42 8.33
N LYS A 44 -0.90 11.37 7.44
CA LYS A 44 -2.14 11.34 6.65
C LYS A 44 -2.19 10.14 5.71
N HIS A 45 -1.09 9.85 5.01
CA HIS A 45 -1.01 8.66 4.15
C HIS A 45 -1.16 7.35 4.96
N LEU A 46 -0.49 7.26 6.11
CA LEU A 46 -0.61 6.10 7.00
C LEU A 46 -2.02 5.92 7.54
N ALA A 47 -2.73 7.01 7.88
CA ALA A 47 -4.12 6.91 8.33
C ALA A 47 -5.04 6.32 7.24
N VAL A 48 -4.82 6.68 5.97
CA VAL A 48 -5.57 6.09 4.83
C VAL A 48 -5.23 4.61 4.69
N LEU A 49 -3.96 4.23 4.83
CA LEU A 49 -3.50 2.84 4.75
C LEU A 49 -4.00 1.98 5.92
N GLU A 50 -4.02 2.53 7.14
CA GLU A 50 -4.60 1.89 8.33
C GLU A 50 -6.12 1.70 8.15
N ALA A 51 -6.82 2.70 7.61
CA ALA A 51 -8.26 2.62 7.32
C ALA A 51 -8.63 1.62 6.20
N ALA A 52 -7.67 1.25 5.35
CA ALA A 52 -7.76 0.19 4.35
C ALA A 52 -7.17 -1.14 4.84
N GLU A 53 -6.81 -1.22 6.13
CA GLU A 53 -6.19 -2.38 6.77
C GLU A 53 -4.86 -2.83 6.15
N LEU A 54 -4.22 -2.01 5.30
CA LEU A 54 -2.94 -2.32 4.66
C LEU A 54 -1.75 -2.08 5.59
N VAL A 55 -1.94 -1.29 6.63
CA VAL A 55 -0.94 -1.03 7.67
C VAL A 55 -1.56 -1.35 9.03
N ALA A 56 -0.84 -2.10 9.84
CA ALA A 56 -1.11 -2.27 11.25
C ALA A 56 -0.09 -1.49 12.05
N SER A 57 -0.46 -1.03 13.25
CA SER A 57 0.46 -0.32 14.12
C SER A 57 0.39 -0.82 15.56
N ARG A 58 1.54 -0.71 16.23
CA ARG A 58 1.72 -1.11 17.62
C ARG A 58 2.52 -0.04 18.35
N LYS A 59 2.16 0.23 19.60
CA LYS A 59 2.98 1.03 20.49
C LYS A 59 4.10 0.17 21.07
N ASP A 60 5.34 0.61 20.88
CA ASP A 60 6.55 0.00 21.40
C ASP A 60 7.28 1.04 22.25
N GLY A 61 7.12 0.93 23.58
CA GLY A 61 7.54 1.94 24.54
C GLY A 61 6.91 3.31 24.26
N ARG A 62 7.74 4.29 23.88
CA ARG A 62 7.32 5.67 23.54
C ARG A 62 7.04 5.87 22.04
N CYS A 63 7.31 4.87 21.21
CA CYS A 63 7.22 4.99 19.76
C CYS A 63 6.02 4.20 19.21
N LYS A 64 5.37 4.74 18.17
CA LYS A 64 4.39 3.99 17.36
C LYS A 64 5.13 3.40 16.17
N ARG A 65 5.14 2.07 16.06
CA ARG A 65 5.71 1.31 14.95
C ARG A 65 4.60 0.82 14.02
N HIS A 66 4.88 0.82 12.73
CA HIS A 66 3.97 0.46 11.67
C HIS A 66 4.51 -0.77 10.93
N TYR A 67 3.59 -1.61 10.48
CA TYR A 67 3.87 -2.89 9.84
C TYR A 67 2.94 -3.04 8.63
N LEU A 68 3.48 -3.59 7.55
CA LEU A 68 2.65 -4.02 6.43
C LEU A 68 1.70 -5.13 6.91
N ASN A 69 0.41 -4.99 6.59
CA ASN A 69 -0.53 -6.09 6.65
C ASN A 69 -0.79 -6.56 5.21
N PRO A 70 -0.25 -7.72 4.79
CA PRO A 70 -0.41 -8.21 3.42
C PRO A 70 -1.79 -8.82 3.17
N LEU A 71 -2.61 -9.03 4.20
CA LEU A 71 -3.87 -9.78 4.10
C LEU A 71 -4.88 -9.15 3.13
N PRO A 72 -5.13 -7.82 3.11
CA PRO A 72 -6.04 -7.23 2.13
C PRO A 72 -5.57 -7.41 0.69
N LEU A 73 -4.25 -7.33 0.45
CA LEU A 73 -3.66 -7.55 -0.87
C LEU A 73 -3.83 -9.00 -1.30
N ALA A 74 -3.54 -9.97 -0.44
CA ALA A 74 -3.71 -11.38 -0.73
C ALA A 74 -5.17 -11.74 -1.05
N LYS A 75 -6.13 -11.16 -0.31
CA LYS A 75 -7.57 -11.33 -0.58
C LYS A 75 -7.96 -10.76 -1.95
N MET A 76 -7.46 -9.57 -2.30
CA MET A 76 -7.69 -8.97 -3.62
C MET A 76 -7.07 -9.79 -4.74
N ALA A 77 -5.80 -10.16 -4.59
CA ALA A 77 -5.07 -11.02 -5.52
C ALA A 77 -5.87 -12.30 -5.80
N ARG A 78 -6.30 -13.02 -4.77
CA ARG A 78 -7.10 -14.24 -4.93
C ARG A 78 -8.44 -14.02 -5.62
N ARG A 79 -9.07 -12.86 -5.46
CA ARG A 79 -10.35 -12.55 -6.11
C ARG A 79 -10.19 -12.23 -7.60
N TRP A 80 -9.08 -11.57 -7.97
CA TRP A 80 -8.92 -10.99 -9.30
C TRP A 80 -7.81 -11.65 -10.12
N LEU A 81 -6.61 -11.90 -9.59
CA LEU A 81 -5.50 -12.45 -10.38
C LEU A 81 -5.83 -13.82 -10.98
N THR A 82 -6.45 -14.72 -10.21
CA THR A 82 -6.90 -16.03 -10.74
C THR A 82 -7.90 -15.92 -11.89
N ARG A 83 -8.55 -14.76 -12.08
CA ARG A 83 -9.49 -14.49 -13.18
C ARG A 83 -8.80 -13.92 -14.41
N PHE A 84 -7.64 -13.28 -14.25
CA PHE A 84 -6.94 -12.56 -15.32
C PHE A 84 -5.55 -13.13 -15.65
N GLU A 85 -5.10 -14.17 -14.95
CA GLU A 85 -3.80 -14.86 -15.16
C GLU A 85 -3.65 -15.41 -16.59
N ASP A 86 -4.74 -15.86 -17.21
CA ASP A 86 -4.74 -16.41 -18.58
C ASP A 86 -5.11 -15.37 -19.64
N VAL A 87 -5.28 -14.09 -19.29
CA VAL A 87 -5.56 -13.05 -20.29
C VAL A 87 -4.25 -12.68 -20.98
N PRO A 88 -4.06 -13.03 -22.26
CA PRO A 88 -2.84 -12.67 -22.96
C PRO A 88 -2.75 -11.14 -22.98
N ILE A 89 -1.67 -10.58 -22.45
CA ILE A 89 -1.44 -9.13 -22.46
C ILE A 89 -1.43 -8.59 -23.93
N GLY A 90 -1.18 -9.47 -24.90
CA GLY A 90 -1.31 -9.19 -26.34
C GLY A 90 -2.73 -9.17 -26.91
N ALA A 91 -3.76 -9.68 -26.21
CA ALA A 91 -5.15 -9.57 -26.66
C ALA A 91 -5.67 -8.12 -26.56
N ALA A 92 -5.05 -7.29 -25.71
CA ALA A 92 -5.33 -5.87 -25.60
C ALA A 92 -4.78 -5.04 -26.79
N ALA A 93 -3.87 -5.59 -27.59
CA ALA A 93 -3.32 -4.92 -28.78
C ALA A 93 -4.37 -4.71 -29.89
N GLY A 94 -5.52 -5.41 -29.81
CA GLY A 94 -6.66 -5.22 -30.72
C GLY A 94 -7.62 -4.08 -30.33
N TYR A 95 -7.45 -3.44 -29.16
CA TYR A 95 -8.31 -2.32 -28.73
C TYR A 95 -7.77 -0.93 -29.13
N ALA A 96 -6.62 -0.87 -29.79
CA ALA A 96 -6.07 0.37 -30.32
C ALA A 96 -6.24 0.44 -31.84
N LEU A 97 -7.48 0.38 -32.35
CA LEU A 97 -7.90 0.90 -33.65
C LEU A 97 -9.43 0.94 -33.69
N ASN A 98 -10.01 2.08 -33.29
CA ASN A 98 -11.19 2.74 -33.87
C ASN A 98 -11.50 4.01 -33.07
#